data_AF-A0A3D2KD72-F1
#
_entry.id   AF-A0A3D2KD72-F1
#
_cell.length_a   1.000
_cell.length_b   1.000
_cell.length_c   1.000
_cell.angle_alpha   90.00
_cell.angle_beta   90.00
_cell.angle_gamma   90.00
#
_symmetry.space_group_name_H-M   'P 1'
#
loop_
_entity.id
_entity.type
_entity.pdbx_description
1 polymer ?
#
loop_
_entity_poly.entity_id
_entity_poly.type
_entity_poly.pdbx_seq_one_letter_code
_entity_poly.pdbx_strand_id
1 'polypeptide(L)'
;MNKKLWMVLFLIMSLCGCLVGCTVDGNVTTQESTTIVTTEENNEAQDDSDAQENAVAGLNADSQIENYGGADTTPLEDDDTLEVHYIDVGQGDSILIRQGDQSMLIDAGNNNKGTTVWSYLLHQNVDHLTYAIGTHPDADHIGGMDVVLYKMDCDTVMLPACASDTKTYEELIQTIGQREQTVVTPKQGQIYTLGKASFQILTDTDKDYGDNTNDYSLAFRLTFGDNSFLFTGDAEKAAEQDMIASGLTIQSDVFKAAHHGADTANTEDFLTAVHPTYCVISCGEGNSYGHPRAGVLNQLRAMGVKVFRTDEQGTIVATSDGSTITWNTSPSESWQAGEPTGSLDESKDSENAVTSALDQQSGVSYAKDSTDGLQSEDDAEQGDYILNANTKKFHRPTCASVKRMSDANKIVSTESREVLIEQGYEPCKNCNP
;
A
#
# COMPACT_ATOMS: atom_id res chain seq x y z
N MET A 1 10.79 -21.98 11.45
CA MET A 1 9.60 -21.81 12.33
C MET A 1 10.05 -21.77 13.79
N ASN A 2 10.23 -20.57 14.34
CA ASN A 2 10.83 -20.36 15.66
C ASN A 2 9.72 -20.05 16.69
N LYS A 3 9.51 -20.95 17.64
CA LYS A 3 8.40 -20.95 18.62
C LYS A 3 8.45 -19.82 19.66
N LYS A 4 9.43 -18.92 19.59
CA LYS A 4 9.62 -17.83 20.56
C LYS A 4 8.79 -16.57 20.26
N LEU A 5 8.35 -16.38 19.01
CA LEU A 5 7.59 -15.19 18.61
C LEU A 5 6.11 -15.25 19.05
N TRP A 6 5.57 -16.46 19.23
CA TRP A 6 4.17 -16.65 19.60
C TRP A 6 3.86 -16.29 21.07
N MET A 7 4.88 -16.22 21.92
CA MET A 7 4.68 -16.05 23.37
C MET A 7 4.56 -14.57 23.78
N VAL A 8 5.04 -13.64 22.94
CA VAL A 8 4.93 -12.19 23.19
C VAL A 8 3.55 -11.67 22.76
N LEU A 9 2.93 -12.28 21.74
CA LEU A 9 1.63 -11.85 21.21
C LEU A 9 0.45 -12.19 22.16
N PHE A 10 0.58 -13.23 22.99
CA PHE A 10 -0.52 -13.70 23.84
C PHE A 10 -0.64 -12.98 25.21
N LEU A 11 0.37 -12.21 25.62
CA LEU A 11 0.37 -11.57 26.95
C LEU A 11 -0.36 -10.22 26.97
N ILE A 12 -0.61 -9.60 25.82
CA ILE A 12 -1.24 -8.28 25.73
C ILE A 12 -2.79 -8.37 25.61
N MET A 13 -3.35 -9.55 25.34
CA MET A 13 -4.77 -9.69 24.97
C MET A 13 -5.71 -10.29 26.05
N SER A 14 -5.28 -10.39 27.32
CA SER A 14 -6.10 -11.04 28.37
C SER A 14 -6.24 -10.24 29.68
N LEU A 15 -6.56 -8.94 29.57
CA LEU A 15 -7.12 -8.18 30.69
C LEU A 15 -8.26 -7.28 30.22
N CYS A 16 -9.36 -7.87 29.76
CA CYS A 16 -10.66 -7.21 29.80
C CYS A 16 -11.77 -8.26 29.88
N GLY A 17 -12.33 -8.43 31.07
CA GLY A 17 -13.37 -9.42 31.35
C GLY A 17 -14.15 -9.07 32.60
N CYS A 18 -15.18 -8.25 32.39
CA CYS A 18 -16.44 -8.14 33.13
C CYS A 18 -16.41 -7.97 34.66
N LEU A 19 -16.98 -6.85 35.15
CA LEU A 19 -17.90 -6.87 36.30
C LEU A 19 -18.78 -5.62 36.30
N VAL A 20 -20.06 -5.80 35.97
CA VAL A 20 -21.12 -4.82 36.24
C VAL A 20 -21.65 -5.04 37.66
N GLY A 21 -21.39 -4.02 38.49
CA GLY A 21 -22.24 -3.41 39.50
C GLY A 21 -23.19 -4.24 40.37
N CYS A 22 -22.92 -4.20 41.69
CA CYS A 22 -23.93 -4.02 42.74
C CYS A 22 -23.31 -3.27 43.95
N THR A 23 -23.76 -2.02 44.14
CA THR A 23 -23.99 -1.23 45.37
C THR A 23 -23.14 -1.36 46.66
N VAL A 24 -22.58 -0.21 47.06
CA VAL A 24 -22.70 0.51 48.37
C VAL A 24 -21.83 0.13 49.59
N ASP A 25 -21.23 1.20 50.15
CA ASP A 25 -20.67 1.47 51.49
C ASP A 25 -19.28 0.94 51.93
N GLY A 26 -18.32 1.87 51.87
CA GLY A 26 -17.46 2.32 52.97
C GLY A 26 -16.79 1.29 53.89
N ASN A 27 -15.47 1.13 53.75
CA ASN A 27 -14.55 1.39 54.87
C ASN A 27 -13.09 1.44 54.41
N VAL A 28 -12.34 2.34 55.07
CA VAL A 28 -10.89 2.47 54.99
C VAL A 28 -10.23 1.20 55.50
N THR A 29 -9.39 0.56 54.68
CA THR A 29 -8.33 -0.33 55.20
C THR A 29 -7.12 -0.28 54.27
N THR A 30 -5.97 -0.01 54.87
CA THR A 30 -4.62 0.01 54.30
C THR A 30 -4.26 -1.31 53.61
N GLN A 31 -3.67 -1.26 52.42
CA GLN A 31 -2.95 -2.40 51.83
C GLN A 31 -1.55 -2.00 51.36
N GLU A 32 -0.68 -2.98 51.52
CA GLU A 32 0.77 -2.90 51.58
C GLU A 32 1.42 -2.56 50.24
N SER A 33 2.43 -1.70 50.29
CA SER A 33 3.38 -1.49 49.22
C SER A 33 4.38 -2.65 49.23
N THR A 34 4.43 -3.44 48.15
CA THR A 34 5.53 -4.39 47.95
C THR A 34 6.53 -3.76 46.98
N THR A 35 7.56 -3.15 47.56
CA THR A 35 8.79 -2.77 46.88
C THR A 35 9.57 -4.04 46.57
N ILE A 36 9.85 -4.34 45.30
CA ILE A 36 10.87 -5.33 44.94
C ILE A 36 12.17 -4.56 44.70
N VAL A 37 13.06 -4.62 45.67
CA VAL A 37 14.45 -4.17 45.58
C VAL A 37 15.28 -5.25 44.89
N THR A 38 16.21 -4.76 44.08
CA THR A 38 17.21 -5.44 43.26
C THR A 38 18.10 -6.41 44.05
N THR A 39 18.60 -7.43 43.35
CA THR A 39 19.88 -8.07 43.70
C THR A 39 20.82 -7.92 42.50
N GLU A 40 21.92 -7.21 42.74
CA GLU A 40 23.08 -7.11 41.89
C GLU A 40 23.89 -8.41 41.99
N GLU A 41 24.27 -8.99 40.86
CA GLU A 41 25.55 -9.70 40.77
C GLU A 41 26.27 -9.25 39.50
N ASN A 42 27.44 -8.65 39.73
CA ASN A 42 28.44 -8.28 38.75
C ASN A 42 28.93 -9.53 38.00
N ASN A 43 29.03 -9.45 36.67
CA ASN A 43 30.21 -10.00 36.01
C ASN A 43 30.54 -9.27 34.70
N GLU A 44 31.69 -8.60 34.78
CA GLU A 44 32.71 -8.32 33.76
C GLU A 44 32.29 -8.11 32.29
N ALA A 45 32.59 -6.90 31.84
CA ALA A 45 32.62 -6.46 30.46
C ALA A 45 33.58 -7.30 29.62
N GLN A 46 33.11 -7.71 28.44
CA GLN A 46 33.98 -8.01 27.32
C GLN A 46 33.46 -7.30 26.07
N ASP A 47 34.34 -6.45 25.57
CA ASP A 47 34.34 -5.68 24.34
C ASP A 47 34.10 -6.59 23.12
N ASP A 48 33.09 -6.27 22.30
CA ASP A 48 32.99 -6.76 20.93
C ASP A 48 32.46 -5.63 20.04
N SER A 49 33.42 -4.89 19.52
CA SER A 49 33.30 -3.87 18.50
C SER A 49 32.98 -4.51 17.15
N ASP A 50 31.70 -4.57 16.76
CA ASP A 50 31.32 -4.83 15.35
C ASP A 50 29.93 -4.27 14.95
N ALA A 51 29.30 -3.46 15.81
CA ALA A 51 27.98 -2.85 15.55
C ALA A 51 28.04 -1.45 14.92
N GLN A 52 29.22 -0.95 14.56
CA GLN A 52 29.42 0.47 14.25
C GLN A 52 29.66 0.81 12.77
N GLU A 53 29.65 -0.17 11.85
CA GLU A 53 30.02 0.08 10.45
C GLU A 53 28.85 0.31 9.49
N ASN A 54 27.59 0.02 9.88
CA ASN A 54 26.43 0.26 9.01
C ASN A 54 25.61 1.53 9.33
N ALA A 55 25.99 2.30 10.36
CA ALA A 55 25.30 3.56 10.70
C ALA A 55 25.86 4.80 9.97
N VAL A 56 26.92 4.65 9.18
CA VAL A 56 27.68 5.79 8.62
C VAL A 56 27.46 5.99 7.11
N ALA A 57 26.81 5.04 6.41
CA ALA A 57 26.62 5.13 4.96
C ALA A 57 25.47 6.04 4.51
N GLY A 58 24.65 6.57 5.43
CA GLY A 58 23.46 7.39 5.11
C GLY A 58 23.61 8.90 5.30
N LEU A 59 24.77 9.41 5.74
CA LEU A 59 24.92 10.83 6.13
C LEU A 59 25.40 11.78 5.01
N ASN A 60 25.48 11.31 3.76
CA ASN A 60 25.84 12.15 2.61
C ASN A 60 24.66 12.36 1.65
N ALA A 61 23.50 12.71 2.19
CA ALA A 61 22.33 13.15 1.42
C ALA A 61 22.00 14.62 1.73
N ASP A 62 23.01 15.48 1.77
CA ASP A 62 22.87 16.94 1.92
C ASP A 62 22.59 17.65 0.57
N SER A 63 22.23 16.87 -0.46
CA SER A 63 22.01 17.37 -1.84
C SER A 63 20.59 17.14 -2.36
N GLN A 64 19.63 16.82 -1.49
CA GLN A 64 18.21 16.63 -1.86
C GLN A 64 17.26 17.60 -1.12
N ILE A 65 17.81 18.64 -0.45
CA ILE A 65 17.03 19.67 0.27
C ILE A 65 16.38 20.68 -0.71
N GLU A 66 16.59 20.55 -2.02
CA GLU A 66 16.09 21.50 -3.03
C GLU A 66 14.76 21.07 -3.66
N ASN A 67 13.71 20.76 -2.88
CA ASN A 67 12.33 20.88 -3.41
C ASN A 67 11.21 20.88 -2.33
N TYR A 68 11.43 21.50 -1.17
CA TYR A 68 10.29 21.83 -0.31
C TYR A 68 9.70 23.14 -0.81
N GLY A 69 8.76 23.04 -1.75
CA GLY A 69 7.95 24.18 -2.20
C GLY A 69 7.48 24.98 -0.99
N GLY A 70 7.76 26.28 -1.00
CA GLY A 70 7.58 27.14 0.17
C GLY A 70 6.14 27.15 0.67
N ALA A 71 5.86 26.32 1.66
CA ALA A 71 4.71 26.48 2.54
C ALA A 71 5.05 27.55 3.57
N ASP A 72 4.10 28.46 3.80
CA ASP A 72 4.23 29.61 4.70
C ASP A 72 4.59 29.15 6.12
N THR A 73 5.63 29.74 6.70
CA THR A 73 6.19 29.34 8.01
C THR A 73 5.46 30.03 9.18
N THR A 74 4.20 30.43 9.00
CA THR A 74 3.41 31.02 10.07
C THR A 74 3.07 29.96 11.12
N PRO A 75 3.34 30.20 12.42
CA PRO A 75 2.91 29.32 13.49
C PRO A 75 1.40 29.09 13.41
N LEU A 76 0.97 27.82 13.40
CA LEU A 76 -0.43 27.44 13.34
C LEU A 76 -1.12 27.70 14.68
N GLU A 77 -1.70 28.89 14.83
CA GLU A 77 -2.71 29.15 15.88
C GLU A 77 -4.15 29.04 15.34
N ASP A 78 -4.33 28.61 14.08
CA ASP A 78 -5.65 28.58 13.47
C ASP A 78 -6.29 27.18 13.63
N ASP A 79 -6.89 26.98 14.81
CA ASP A 79 -7.76 25.83 15.13
C ASP A 79 -8.92 25.65 14.13
N ASP A 80 -9.12 26.58 13.19
CA ASP A 80 -10.22 26.58 12.24
C ASP A 80 -9.87 25.92 10.89
N THR A 81 -8.64 25.45 10.70
CA THR A 81 -8.24 24.74 9.48
C THR A 81 -7.77 23.30 9.71
N LEU A 82 -7.88 22.50 8.65
CA LEU A 82 -7.31 21.17 8.49
C LEU A 82 -6.39 21.20 7.27
N GLU A 83 -5.14 20.74 7.44
CA GLU A 83 -4.19 20.57 6.35
C GLU A 83 -3.95 19.08 6.08
N VAL A 84 -3.95 18.68 4.82
CA VAL A 84 -3.61 17.33 4.35
C VAL A 84 -2.47 17.45 3.34
N HIS A 85 -1.28 17.02 3.74
CA HIS A 85 -0.08 17.05 2.92
C HIS A 85 0.20 15.65 2.37
N TYR A 86 0.08 15.49 1.06
CA TYR A 86 0.50 14.31 0.33
C TYR A 86 1.97 14.49 -0.02
N ILE A 87 2.85 13.94 0.81
CA ILE A 87 4.30 14.16 0.75
C ILE A 87 4.85 13.37 -0.43
N ASP A 88 5.62 14.05 -1.29
CA ASP A 88 6.33 13.37 -2.37
C ASP A 88 7.50 12.56 -1.81
N VAL A 89 7.26 11.25 -1.69
CA VAL A 89 8.26 10.25 -1.30
C VAL A 89 8.73 9.43 -2.50
N GLY A 90 8.39 9.82 -3.73
CA GLY A 90 8.50 9.00 -4.93
C GLY A 90 7.40 7.95 -4.99
N GLN A 91 7.74 6.71 -5.36
CA GLN A 91 6.78 5.62 -5.29
C GLN A 91 6.48 5.29 -3.81
N GLY A 92 5.20 5.31 -3.45
CA GLY A 92 4.73 5.05 -2.10
C GLY A 92 3.87 6.17 -1.52
N ASP A 93 3.38 5.94 -0.30
CA ASP A 93 2.53 6.88 0.43
C ASP A 93 3.24 7.45 1.65
N SER A 94 3.08 8.75 1.85
CA SER A 94 3.28 9.41 3.14
C SER A 94 2.41 10.65 3.19
N ILE A 95 1.50 10.71 4.17
CA ILE A 95 0.49 11.75 4.26
C ILE A 95 0.47 12.30 5.67
N LEU A 96 0.75 13.59 5.81
CA LEU A 96 0.62 14.30 7.08
C LEU A 96 -0.74 15.01 7.12
N ILE A 97 -1.51 14.78 8.18
CA ILE A 97 -2.75 15.50 8.47
C ILE A 97 -2.57 16.33 9.74
N ARG A 98 -2.93 17.60 9.69
CA ARG A 98 -2.81 18.54 10.82
C ARG A 98 -4.13 19.23 11.09
N GLN A 99 -4.48 19.36 12.36
CA GLN A 99 -5.66 20.09 12.81
C GLN A 99 -5.38 20.69 14.20
N GLY A 100 -5.29 22.02 14.27
CA GLY A 100 -4.84 22.70 15.50
C GLY A 100 -3.44 22.23 15.91
N ASP A 101 -3.29 21.78 17.15
CA ASP A 101 -2.05 21.22 17.68
C ASP A 101 -1.89 19.70 17.45
N GLN A 102 -2.89 19.04 16.84
CA GLN A 102 -2.89 17.60 16.61
C GLN A 102 -2.35 17.26 15.22
N SER A 103 -1.55 16.20 15.14
CA SER A 103 -0.97 15.71 13.89
C SER A 103 -1.08 14.19 13.76
N MET A 104 -1.33 13.73 12.54
CA MET A 104 -1.37 12.32 12.17
C MET A 104 -0.47 12.09 10.96
N LEU A 105 0.32 11.02 11.01
CA LEU A 105 1.03 10.51 9.84
C LEU A 105 0.37 9.23 9.34
N ILE A 106 0.06 9.16 8.06
CA ILE A 106 -0.37 7.94 7.36
C ILE A 106 0.78 7.54 6.45
N ASP A 107 1.37 6.37 6.71
CA ASP A 107 2.51 5.83 5.97
C ASP A 107 3.73 6.78 5.92
N ALA A 108 4.88 6.25 5.51
CA ALA A 108 6.17 6.93 5.59
C ALA A 108 7.08 6.62 4.39
N GLY A 109 6.50 6.16 3.27
CA GLY A 109 7.22 5.79 2.06
C GLY A 109 8.15 4.59 2.24
N ASN A 110 8.98 4.37 1.22
CA ASN A 110 10.02 3.33 1.19
C ASN A 110 11.04 3.44 2.35
N ASN A 111 11.75 2.34 2.64
CA ASN A 111 12.75 2.28 3.74
C ASN A 111 13.81 3.40 3.71
N ASN A 112 14.12 3.96 2.54
CA ASN A 112 15.07 5.07 2.41
C ASN A 112 14.46 6.46 2.63
N LYS A 113 13.15 6.56 2.93
CA LYS A 113 12.41 7.83 3.04
C LYS A 113 12.19 8.31 4.46
N GLY A 114 12.44 7.47 5.48
CA GLY A 114 12.16 7.83 6.87
C GLY A 114 12.81 9.13 7.36
N THR A 115 14.06 9.42 6.97
CA THR A 115 14.70 10.71 7.32
C THR A 115 14.10 11.88 6.56
N THR A 116 13.71 11.69 5.29
CA THR A 116 13.03 12.71 4.48
C THR A 116 11.67 13.07 5.08
N VAL A 117 10.88 12.06 5.45
CA VAL A 117 9.56 12.25 6.08
C VAL A 117 9.73 12.94 7.44
N TRP A 118 10.59 12.44 8.32
CA TRP A 118 10.86 13.08 9.61
C TRP A 118 11.31 14.53 9.46
N SER A 119 12.21 14.82 8.51
CA SER A 119 12.66 16.20 8.26
C SER A 119 11.52 17.08 7.77
N TYR A 120 10.64 16.55 6.91
CA TYR A 120 9.44 17.27 6.46
C TYR A 120 8.52 17.61 7.63
N LEU A 121 8.23 16.66 8.52
CA LEU A 121 7.42 16.89 9.73
C LEU A 121 7.98 18.03 10.58
N LEU A 122 9.30 18.04 10.82
CA LEU A 122 9.96 19.12 11.55
C LEU A 122 9.83 20.48 10.86
N HIS A 123 9.95 20.53 9.54
CA HIS A 123 9.75 21.78 8.78
C HIS A 123 8.31 22.29 8.85
N GLN A 124 7.34 21.39 9.02
CA GLN A 124 5.95 21.74 9.30
C GLN A 124 5.72 22.13 10.77
N ASN A 125 6.74 22.17 11.62
CA ASN A 125 6.62 22.37 13.08
C ASN A 125 5.77 21.27 13.75
N VAL A 126 5.87 20.03 13.26
CA VAL A 126 5.32 18.86 13.95
C VAL A 126 6.43 18.27 14.81
N ASP A 127 6.24 18.28 16.13
CA ASP A 127 7.15 17.69 17.11
C ASP A 127 6.57 16.43 17.77
N HIS A 128 5.27 16.17 17.59
CA HIS A 128 4.54 15.04 18.16
C HIS A 128 3.45 14.52 17.21
N LEU A 129 3.22 13.21 17.21
CA LEU A 129 2.13 12.57 16.46
C LEU A 129 1.05 12.05 17.40
N THR A 130 -0.17 12.54 17.27
CA THR A 130 -1.35 11.93 17.90
C THR A 130 -1.55 10.50 17.38
N TYR A 131 -1.39 10.31 16.06
CA TYR A 131 -1.46 9.00 15.44
C TYR A 131 -0.37 8.78 14.40
N ALA A 132 0.16 7.57 14.34
CA ALA A 132 0.88 7.04 13.19
C ALA A 132 0.12 5.83 12.66
N ILE A 133 -0.34 5.88 11.41
CA ILE A 133 -1.10 4.82 10.78
C ILE A 133 -0.21 4.15 9.74
N GLY A 134 0.11 2.88 9.93
CA GLY A 134 0.65 2.03 8.87
C GLY A 134 -0.49 1.30 8.20
N THR A 135 -0.78 1.62 6.93
CA THR A 135 -1.97 1.10 6.26
C THR A 135 -1.88 -0.41 6.08
N HIS A 136 -0.76 -0.91 5.57
CA HIS A 136 -0.44 -2.32 5.33
C HIS A 136 1.09 -2.53 5.34
N PRO A 137 1.61 -3.77 5.36
CA PRO A 137 3.01 -4.03 5.71
C PRO A 137 4.02 -3.83 4.57
N ASP A 138 3.60 -3.30 3.42
CA ASP A 138 4.47 -3.15 2.25
C ASP A 138 5.44 -1.97 2.41
N ALA A 139 6.59 -2.10 1.75
CA ALA A 139 7.74 -1.25 2.05
C ALA A 139 7.54 0.20 1.60
N ASP A 140 6.87 0.45 0.49
CA ASP A 140 6.55 1.79 0.02
C ASP A 140 5.47 2.50 0.85
N HIS A 141 4.98 1.85 1.90
CA HIS A 141 4.05 2.41 2.88
C HIS A 141 4.73 2.54 4.25
N ILE A 142 5.02 1.44 4.93
CA ILE A 142 5.56 1.48 6.29
C ILE A 142 7.09 1.61 6.36
N GLY A 143 7.78 1.62 5.22
CA GLY A 143 9.22 1.51 5.16
C GLY A 143 9.98 2.57 5.94
N GLY A 144 9.57 3.83 5.86
CA GLY A 144 10.20 4.92 6.61
C GLY A 144 9.68 5.11 8.04
N MET A 145 8.69 4.33 8.46
CA MET A 145 7.91 4.59 9.68
C MET A 145 8.72 4.28 10.95
N ASP A 146 9.61 3.30 10.89
CA ASP A 146 10.55 2.98 11.96
C ASP A 146 11.44 4.19 12.30
N VAL A 147 12.02 4.84 11.30
CA VAL A 147 12.87 6.03 11.51
C VAL A 147 12.07 7.17 12.10
N VAL A 148 10.83 7.38 11.65
CA VAL A 148 9.95 8.43 12.19
C VAL A 148 9.64 8.16 13.67
N LEU A 149 9.15 6.97 14.00
CA LEU A 149 8.77 6.60 15.38
C LEU A 149 9.97 6.48 16.33
N TYR A 150 11.16 6.21 15.80
CA TYR A 150 12.39 6.28 16.60
C TYR A 150 12.73 7.71 17.02
N LYS A 151 12.46 8.69 16.15
CA LYS A 151 12.88 10.10 16.32
C LYS A 151 11.80 11.02 16.85
N MET A 152 10.53 10.64 16.77
CA MET A 152 9.38 11.45 17.15
C MET A 152 8.50 10.67 18.13
N ASP A 153 7.94 11.36 19.11
CA ASP A 153 6.97 10.75 20.02
C ASP A 153 5.63 10.58 19.30
N CYS A 154 4.93 9.49 19.62
CA CYS A 154 3.62 9.19 19.10
C CYS A 154 2.73 8.66 20.23
N ASP A 155 1.47 9.08 20.28
CA ASP A 155 0.54 8.59 21.29
C ASP A 155 -0.02 7.21 20.94
N THR A 156 -0.32 6.97 19.66
CA THR A 156 -0.95 5.73 19.20
C THR A 156 -0.53 5.38 17.78
N VAL A 157 0.06 4.20 17.64
CA VAL A 157 0.33 3.57 16.34
C VAL A 157 -0.86 2.68 15.97
N MET A 158 -1.47 2.90 14.80
CA MET A 158 -2.52 2.06 14.26
C MET A 158 -1.99 1.15 13.16
N LEU A 159 -2.21 -0.16 13.30
CA LEU A 159 -1.79 -1.17 12.32
C LEU A 159 -2.94 -2.17 12.07
N PRO A 160 -3.08 -2.69 10.83
CA PRO A 160 -4.03 -3.75 10.57
C PRO A 160 -3.62 -5.04 11.28
N ALA A 161 -4.54 -5.99 11.37
CA ALA A 161 -4.24 -7.36 11.80
C ALA A 161 -3.50 -8.16 10.70
N CYS A 162 -2.48 -7.56 10.09
CA CYS A 162 -1.69 -8.14 9.00
C CYS A 162 -0.21 -8.09 9.37
N ALA A 163 0.36 -9.25 9.66
CA ALA A 163 1.80 -9.38 9.91
C ALA A 163 2.53 -9.84 8.65
N SER A 164 3.76 -9.38 8.48
CA SER A 164 4.63 -9.78 7.37
C SER A 164 5.96 -10.29 7.90
N ASP A 165 6.63 -11.16 7.15
CA ASP A 165 7.96 -11.68 7.46
C ASP A 165 9.10 -10.87 6.80
N THR A 166 8.76 -9.71 6.22
CA THR A 166 9.73 -8.78 5.64
C THR A 166 10.59 -8.11 6.71
N LYS A 167 11.79 -7.70 6.30
CA LYS A 167 12.70 -6.93 7.16
C LYS A 167 12.07 -5.59 7.56
N THR A 168 11.38 -4.94 6.64
CA THR A 168 10.65 -3.69 6.85
C THR A 168 9.65 -3.81 8.00
N TYR A 169 8.78 -4.84 7.98
CA TYR A 169 7.81 -5.03 9.05
C TYR A 169 8.49 -5.35 10.40
N GLU A 170 9.55 -6.16 10.37
CA GLU A 170 10.34 -6.47 11.57
C GLU A 170 10.93 -5.19 12.21
N GLU A 171 11.53 -4.30 11.42
CA GLU A 171 12.14 -3.04 11.89
C GLU A 171 11.12 -2.09 12.52
N LEU A 172 9.93 -1.98 11.92
CA LEU A 172 8.83 -1.22 12.50
C LEU A 172 8.40 -1.77 13.86
N ILE A 173 8.12 -3.08 13.96
CA ILE A 173 7.68 -3.69 15.22
C ILE A 173 8.78 -3.61 16.29
N GLN A 174 10.05 -3.76 15.90
CA GLN A 174 11.17 -3.57 16.84
C GLN A 174 11.22 -2.15 17.38
N THR A 175 11.06 -1.14 16.53
CA THR A 175 11.07 0.27 16.94
C THR A 175 9.90 0.58 17.87
N ILE A 176 8.69 0.14 17.52
CA ILE A 176 7.49 0.26 18.37
C ILE A 176 7.76 -0.32 19.76
N GLY A 177 8.35 -1.52 19.83
CA GLY A 177 8.70 -2.16 21.09
C GLY A 177 9.78 -1.42 21.88
N GLN A 178 10.83 -0.93 21.22
CA GLN A 178 11.91 -0.17 21.85
C GLN A 178 11.45 1.19 22.40
N ARG A 179 10.46 1.80 21.75
CA ARG A 179 9.89 3.10 22.11
C ARG A 179 8.65 2.97 23.00
N GLU A 180 8.28 1.75 23.38
CA GLU A 180 7.12 1.42 24.23
C GLU A 180 5.81 2.06 23.72
N GLN A 181 5.65 2.06 22.40
CA GLN A 181 4.54 2.72 21.71
C GLN A 181 3.23 1.95 21.92
N THR A 182 2.12 2.68 22.10
CA THR A 182 0.79 2.07 22.16
C THR A 182 0.37 1.66 20.77
N VAL A 183 0.08 0.37 20.56
CA VAL A 183 -0.41 -0.14 19.28
C VAL A 183 -1.89 -0.50 19.39
N VAL A 184 -2.68 -0.06 18.40
CA VAL A 184 -4.10 -0.38 18.28
C VAL A 184 -4.36 -0.98 16.89
N THR A 185 -5.14 -2.06 16.85
CA THR A 185 -5.81 -2.50 15.63
C THR A 185 -7.25 -1.99 15.68
N PRO A 186 -7.59 -0.93 14.92
CA PRO A 186 -8.93 -0.36 14.95
C PRO A 186 -9.97 -1.34 14.41
N LYS A 187 -11.25 -1.12 14.74
CA LYS A 187 -12.37 -1.90 14.20
C LYS A 187 -13.17 -1.13 13.16
N GLN A 188 -13.78 -1.84 12.20
CA GLN A 188 -14.69 -1.25 11.21
C GLN A 188 -15.79 -0.43 11.90
N GLY A 189 -16.06 0.77 11.38
CA GLY A 189 -17.05 1.71 11.90
C GLY A 189 -16.60 2.50 13.14
N GLN A 190 -15.48 2.15 13.77
CA GLN A 190 -14.95 2.91 14.90
C GLN A 190 -14.54 4.32 14.48
N ILE A 191 -14.86 5.29 15.33
CA ILE A 191 -14.59 6.71 15.11
C ILE A 191 -13.53 7.19 16.11
N TYR A 192 -12.57 7.94 15.60
CA TYR A 192 -11.51 8.61 16.34
C TYR A 192 -11.52 10.11 16.03
N THR A 193 -10.84 10.90 16.85
CA THR A 193 -10.75 12.36 16.69
C THR A 193 -9.32 12.80 16.48
N LEU A 194 -9.12 13.79 15.62
CA LEU A 194 -7.87 14.53 15.42
C LEU A 194 -8.20 16.02 15.55
N GLY A 195 -8.03 16.57 16.75
CA GLY A 195 -8.55 17.89 17.11
C GLY A 195 -10.07 17.98 16.91
N LYS A 196 -10.54 18.94 16.12
CA LYS A 196 -11.94 19.13 15.71
C LYS A 196 -12.38 18.20 14.56
N ALA A 197 -11.45 17.53 13.88
CA ALA A 197 -11.78 16.55 12.85
C ALA A 197 -12.08 15.17 13.47
N SER A 198 -12.79 14.33 12.72
CA SER A 198 -13.01 12.93 13.09
C SER A 198 -12.73 12.02 11.91
N PHE A 199 -12.28 10.79 12.16
CA PHE A 199 -12.13 9.79 11.12
C PHE A 199 -12.76 8.46 11.53
N GLN A 200 -13.44 7.84 10.56
CA GLN A 200 -14.14 6.57 10.71
C GLN A 200 -13.45 5.48 9.90
N ILE A 201 -13.14 4.37 10.55
CA ILE A 201 -12.48 3.21 9.95
C ILE A 201 -13.47 2.46 9.06
N LEU A 202 -13.05 2.14 7.85
CA LEU A 202 -13.89 1.52 6.81
C LEU A 202 -13.51 0.06 6.54
N THR A 203 -12.26 -0.32 6.77
CA THR A 203 -11.77 -1.69 6.55
C THR A 203 -12.45 -2.68 7.49
N ASP A 204 -12.84 -3.83 6.96
CA ASP A 204 -13.20 -4.99 7.77
C ASP A 204 -11.93 -5.64 8.33
N THR A 205 -11.46 -5.10 9.46
CA THR A 205 -10.21 -5.53 10.11
C THR A 205 -10.24 -6.95 10.69
N ASP A 206 -11.40 -7.60 10.71
CA ASP A 206 -11.55 -9.00 11.13
C ASP A 206 -11.51 -9.98 9.95
N LYS A 207 -11.54 -9.47 8.71
CA LYS A 207 -11.49 -10.28 7.50
C LYS A 207 -10.06 -10.73 7.19
N ASP A 208 -9.97 -11.99 6.75
CA ASP A 208 -8.74 -12.59 6.24
C ASP A 208 -8.71 -12.48 4.72
N TYR A 209 -7.77 -11.71 4.19
CA TYR A 209 -7.52 -11.54 2.76
C TYR A 209 -6.40 -12.47 2.24
N GLY A 210 -5.97 -13.44 3.05
CA GLY A 210 -4.90 -14.37 2.71
C GLY A 210 -3.58 -13.66 2.46
N ASP A 211 -2.96 -13.96 1.32
CA ASP A 211 -1.64 -13.42 0.95
C ASP A 211 -1.70 -12.03 0.31
N ASN A 212 -2.89 -11.46 0.07
CA ASN A 212 -3.02 -10.10 -0.47
C ASN A 212 -2.93 -9.06 0.65
N THR A 213 -1.71 -8.65 0.99
CA THR A 213 -1.43 -7.66 2.05
C THR A 213 -2.10 -6.31 1.77
N ASN A 214 -2.27 -5.94 0.51
CA ASN A 214 -2.92 -4.70 0.07
C ASN A 214 -4.36 -4.57 0.58
N ASP A 215 -5.14 -5.65 0.54
CA ASP A 215 -6.54 -5.65 0.98
C ASP A 215 -6.67 -5.52 2.51
N TYR A 216 -5.59 -5.70 3.28
CA TYR A 216 -5.57 -5.38 4.71
C TYR A 216 -5.40 -3.89 5.00
N SER A 217 -5.24 -3.04 3.97
CA SER A 217 -5.03 -1.61 4.14
C SER A 217 -6.06 -0.99 5.08
N LEU A 218 -5.60 -0.29 6.12
CA LEU A 218 -6.44 0.52 7.00
C LEU A 218 -7.00 1.73 6.24
N ALA A 219 -8.18 1.56 5.70
CA ALA A 219 -8.97 2.57 5.04
C ALA A 219 -9.84 3.33 6.05
N PHE A 220 -9.92 4.65 5.88
CA PHE A 220 -10.78 5.49 6.70
C PHE A 220 -11.24 6.74 5.96
N ARG A 221 -12.40 7.25 6.40
CA ARG A 221 -12.94 8.53 5.96
C ARG A 221 -12.77 9.56 7.06
N LEU A 222 -12.05 10.64 6.77
CA LEU A 222 -11.91 11.80 7.64
C LEU A 222 -12.96 12.86 7.28
N THR A 223 -13.52 13.50 8.30
CA THR A 223 -14.50 14.58 8.20
C THR A 223 -14.06 15.78 9.01
N PHE A 224 -14.10 16.96 8.40
CA PHE A 224 -13.86 18.24 9.05
C PHE A 224 -14.87 19.26 8.53
N GLY A 225 -15.79 19.70 9.38
CA GLY A 225 -16.96 20.47 8.95
C GLY A 225 -17.80 19.70 7.93
N ASP A 226 -18.09 20.33 6.81
CA ASP A 226 -18.80 19.75 5.65
C ASP A 226 -17.86 18.99 4.70
N ASN A 227 -16.53 19.10 4.89
CA ASN A 227 -15.53 18.53 3.99
C ASN A 227 -15.09 17.13 4.44
N SER A 228 -14.68 16.32 3.46
CA SER A 228 -14.33 14.92 3.68
C SER A 228 -13.22 14.39 2.78
N PHE A 229 -12.43 13.48 3.36
CA PHE A 229 -11.25 12.90 2.74
C PHE A 229 -11.28 11.38 2.92
N LEU A 230 -10.98 10.63 1.87
CA LEU A 230 -10.91 9.17 1.89
C LEU A 230 -9.49 8.70 1.63
N PHE A 231 -8.99 7.87 2.53
CA PHE A 231 -7.69 7.20 2.44
C PHE A 231 -7.91 5.70 2.49
N THR A 232 -7.36 4.98 1.52
CA THR A 232 -7.58 3.53 1.39
C THR A 232 -6.30 2.71 1.36
N GLY A 233 -5.13 3.35 1.46
CA GLY A 233 -3.85 2.71 1.16
C GLY A 233 -3.92 2.02 -0.20
N ASP A 234 -3.55 0.74 -0.21
CA ASP A 234 -3.52 -0.06 -1.43
C ASP A 234 -4.70 -1.04 -1.55
N ALA A 235 -5.77 -0.83 -0.78
CA ALA A 235 -6.98 -1.64 -0.84
C ALA A 235 -7.43 -1.89 -2.29
N GLU A 236 -7.54 -3.16 -2.67
CA GLU A 236 -7.90 -3.57 -4.02
C GLU A 236 -9.39 -3.92 -4.08
N LYS A 237 -9.81 -4.45 -5.23
CA LYS A 237 -11.21 -4.76 -5.53
C LYS A 237 -11.96 -5.49 -4.41
N ALA A 238 -11.33 -6.42 -3.69
CA ALA A 238 -12.02 -7.18 -2.64
C ALA A 238 -12.34 -6.29 -1.43
N ALA A 239 -11.35 -5.54 -0.93
CA ALA A 239 -11.55 -4.59 0.15
C ALA A 239 -12.48 -3.42 -0.24
N GLU A 240 -12.41 -2.94 -1.48
CA GLU A 240 -13.36 -1.95 -2.02
C GLU A 240 -14.82 -2.44 -1.95
N GLN A 241 -15.06 -3.68 -2.37
CA GLN A 241 -16.39 -4.28 -2.30
C GLN A 241 -16.89 -4.41 -0.85
N ASP A 242 -16.00 -4.76 0.09
CA ASP A 242 -16.36 -4.85 1.51
C ASP A 242 -16.70 -3.47 2.09
N MET A 243 -15.93 -2.44 1.73
CA MET A 243 -16.22 -1.05 2.13
C MET A 243 -17.60 -0.61 1.63
N ILE A 244 -17.97 -0.91 0.38
CA ILE A 244 -19.30 -0.63 -0.16
C ILE A 244 -20.37 -1.44 0.59
N ALA A 245 -20.14 -2.73 0.80
CA ALA A 245 -21.09 -3.64 1.43
C ALA A 245 -21.33 -3.33 2.92
N SER A 246 -20.39 -2.65 3.59
CA SER A 246 -20.49 -2.26 5.00
C SER A 246 -21.68 -1.32 5.29
N GLY A 247 -22.13 -0.56 4.29
CA GLY A 247 -23.14 0.49 4.45
C GLY A 247 -22.64 1.74 5.18
N LEU A 248 -21.34 1.82 5.50
CA LEU A 248 -20.71 3.04 6.00
C LEU A 248 -20.60 4.08 4.87
N THR A 249 -20.59 5.36 5.24
CA THR A 249 -20.44 6.43 4.25
C THR A 249 -18.99 6.47 3.75
N ILE A 250 -18.82 6.20 2.45
CA ILE A 250 -17.52 6.35 1.76
C ILE A 250 -17.47 7.56 0.81
N GLN A 251 -18.62 8.18 0.53
CA GLN A 251 -18.68 9.40 -0.28
C GLN A 251 -17.81 10.49 0.32
N SER A 252 -16.86 11.02 -0.46
CA SER A 252 -15.86 11.97 0.05
C SER A 252 -15.49 13.01 -0.99
N ASP A 253 -15.16 14.23 -0.57
CA ASP A 253 -14.79 15.33 -1.48
C ASP A 253 -13.43 15.08 -2.13
N VAL A 254 -12.49 14.56 -1.33
CA VAL A 254 -11.14 14.20 -1.76
C VAL A 254 -10.93 12.70 -1.60
N PHE A 255 -10.47 12.04 -2.66
CA PHE A 255 -10.05 10.65 -2.63
C PHE A 255 -8.54 10.55 -2.87
N LYS A 256 -7.81 9.86 -2.00
CA LYS A 256 -6.47 9.41 -2.30
C LYS A 256 -6.58 8.11 -3.09
N ALA A 257 -6.22 8.14 -4.38
CA ALA A 257 -6.30 6.97 -5.26
C ALA A 257 -5.65 5.75 -4.61
N ALA A 258 -6.38 4.65 -4.62
CA ALA A 258 -5.94 3.39 -4.05
C ALA A 258 -4.78 2.82 -4.86
N HIS A 259 -3.80 2.23 -4.18
CA HIS A 259 -2.70 1.51 -4.81
C HIS A 259 -2.00 2.33 -5.89
N HIS A 260 -1.74 3.59 -5.58
CA HIS A 260 -1.04 4.55 -6.46
C HIS A 260 -1.72 4.77 -7.82
N GLY A 261 -2.99 4.39 -7.96
CA GLY A 261 -3.71 4.39 -9.23
C GLY A 261 -3.52 3.12 -10.08
N ALA A 262 -3.32 1.97 -9.45
CA ALA A 262 -3.29 0.65 -10.10
C ALA A 262 -4.67 0.24 -10.67
N ASP A 263 -4.66 -0.61 -11.71
CA ASP A 263 -5.89 -1.18 -12.32
C ASP A 263 -6.50 -2.34 -11.47
N THR A 264 -5.77 -2.83 -10.45
CA THR A 264 -6.29 -3.83 -9.50
C THR A 264 -7.21 -3.23 -8.44
N ALA A 265 -7.16 -1.90 -8.30
CA ALA A 265 -7.98 -1.09 -7.42
C ALA A 265 -8.74 -0.03 -8.24
N ASN A 266 -9.40 0.89 -7.54
CA ASN A 266 -10.16 2.01 -8.10
C ASN A 266 -11.29 1.52 -9.01
N THR A 267 -12.03 0.48 -8.60
CA THR A 267 -13.09 -0.10 -9.43
C THR A 267 -14.20 0.90 -9.71
N GLU A 268 -14.95 0.66 -10.80
CA GLU A 268 -15.98 1.61 -11.20
C GLU A 268 -17.10 1.78 -10.19
N ASP A 269 -17.54 0.69 -9.56
CA ASP A 269 -18.53 0.73 -8.49
C ASP A 269 -18.00 1.52 -7.28
N PHE A 270 -16.72 1.35 -6.95
CA PHE A 270 -16.09 2.06 -5.83
C PHE A 270 -15.96 3.54 -6.10
N LEU A 271 -15.38 3.94 -7.24
CA LEU A 271 -15.27 5.36 -7.61
C LEU A 271 -16.64 6.03 -7.71
N THR A 272 -17.65 5.32 -8.22
CA THR A 272 -19.04 5.81 -8.25
C THR A 272 -19.60 6.05 -6.85
N ALA A 273 -19.33 5.15 -5.91
CA ALA A 273 -19.80 5.28 -4.52
C ALA A 273 -19.03 6.34 -3.72
N VAL A 274 -17.74 6.52 -3.99
CA VAL A 274 -16.92 7.60 -3.40
C VAL A 274 -17.31 8.96 -3.95
N HIS A 275 -17.63 9.04 -5.24
CA HIS A 275 -18.06 10.25 -5.94
C HIS A 275 -17.18 11.50 -5.62
N PRO A 276 -15.86 11.43 -5.83
CA PRO A 276 -14.98 12.52 -5.42
C PRO A 276 -15.07 13.74 -6.34
N THR A 277 -14.84 14.92 -5.77
CA THR A 277 -14.58 16.14 -6.57
C THR A 277 -13.10 16.23 -6.95
N TYR A 278 -12.23 15.79 -6.04
CA TYR A 278 -10.79 15.81 -6.17
C TYR A 278 -10.21 14.42 -5.95
N CYS A 279 -9.18 14.08 -6.71
CA CYS A 279 -8.41 12.85 -6.51
C CYS A 279 -6.93 13.18 -6.44
N VAL A 280 -6.23 12.68 -5.42
CA VAL A 280 -4.78 12.77 -5.32
C VAL A 280 -4.20 11.39 -5.60
N ILE A 281 -3.22 11.33 -6.49
CA ILE A 281 -2.48 10.12 -6.83
C ILE A 281 -1.05 10.32 -6.34
N SER A 282 -0.66 9.58 -5.31
CA SER A 282 0.75 9.49 -4.92
C SER A 282 1.39 8.36 -5.70
N CYS A 283 2.45 8.68 -6.44
CA CYS A 283 3.29 7.72 -7.15
C CYS A 283 4.61 8.41 -7.51
N GLY A 284 5.59 7.62 -7.95
CA GLY A 284 6.91 8.14 -8.34
C GLY A 284 7.02 8.43 -9.84
N GLU A 285 7.73 9.50 -10.20
CA GLU A 285 8.08 9.78 -11.60
C GLU A 285 8.84 8.59 -12.20
N GLY A 286 8.37 8.06 -13.33
CA GLY A 286 9.00 6.94 -14.02
C GLY A 286 9.02 5.62 -13.22
N ASN A 287 8.12 5.44 -12.25
CA ASN A 287 8.03 4.19 -11.47
C ASN A 287 7.87 2.96 -12.37
N SER A 288 8.46 1.84 -11.98
CA SER A 288 8.48 0.62 -12.79
C SER A 288 7.14 -0.10 -12.88
N TYR A 289 6.19 0.22 -12.00
CA TYR A 289 4.84 -0.36 -11.98
C TYR A 289 3.97 0.19 -13.12
N GLY A 290 4.33 1.36 -13.66
CA GLY A 290 3.53 2.07 -14.65
C GLY A 290 2.29 2.70 -14.01
N HIS A 291 2.37 3.12 -12.75
CA HIS A 291 1.33 3.86 -12.07
C HIS A 291 1.47 5.37 -12.36
N PRO A 292 0.37 6.14 -12.38
CA PRO A 292 -1.02 5.67 -12.42
C PRO A 292 -1.36 5.05 -13.77
N ARG A 293 -2.33 4.14 -13.78
CA ARG A 293 -2.76 3.42 -14.97
C ARG A 293 -3.76 4.23 -15.80
N ALA A 294 -3.73 4.01 -17.11
CA ALA A 294 -4.60 4.71 -18.06
C ALA A 294 -6.10 4.46 -17.79
N GLY A 295 -6.47 3.25 -17.32
CA GLY A 295 -7.85 2.91 -16.99
C GLY A 295 -8.41 3.83 -15.91
N VAL A 296 -7.69 3.93 -14.79
CA VAL A 296 -8.03 4.80 -13.65
C VAL A 296 -8.10 6.27 -14.07
N LEU A 297 -7.10 6.77 -14.82
CA LEU A 297 -7.10 8.16 -15.31
C LEU A 297 -8.30 8.46 -16.21
N ASN A 298 -8.62 7.56 -17.15
CA ASN A 298 -9.76 7.74 -18.04
C ASN A 298 -11.09 7.79 -17.27
N GLN A 299 -11.23 6.98 -16.23
CA GLN A 299 -12.41 6.97 -15.39
C GLN A 299 -12.56 8.27 -14.60
N LEU A 300 -11.49 8.70 -13.92
CA LEU A 300 -11.49 9.97 -13.17
C LEU A 300 -11.82 11.15 -14.10
N ARG A 301 -11.27 11.17 -15.31
CA ARG A 301 -11.58 12.18 -16.33
C ARG A 301 -13.03 12.15 -16.75
N ALA A 302 -13.60 10.96 -16.99
CA ALA A 302 -14.99 10.81 -17.39
C ALA A 302 -15.97 11.28 -16.30
N MET A 303 -15.58 11.14 -15.04
CA MET A 303 -16.34 11.63 -13.88
C MET A 303 -16.17 13.14 -13.63
N GLY A 304 -15.25 13.82 -14.34
CA GLY A 304 -14.97 15.24 -14.14
C GLY A 304 -14.18 15.54 -12.86
N VAL A 305 -13.46 14.53 -12.34
CA VAL A 305 -12.64 14.65 -11.13
C VAL A 305 -11.41 15.48 -11.44
N LYS A 306 -11.07 16.42 -10.55
CA LYS A 306 -9.82 17.18 -10.62
C LYS A 306 -8.70 16.35 -10.00
N VAL A 307 -7.70 16.00 -10.79
CA VAL A 307 -6.61 15.11 -10.38
C VAL A 307 -5.39 15.91 -9.94
N PHE A 308 -4.73 15.48 -8.88
CA PHE A 308 -3.41 15.96 -8.44
C PHE A 308 -2.45 14.78 -8.34
N ARG A 309 -1.17 15.02 -8.63
CA ARG A 309 -0.17 13.97 -8.84
C ARG A 309 1.18 14.32 -8.24
N THR A 310 1.67 13.50 -7.31
CA THR A 310 2.97 13.77 -6.66
C THR A 310 4.14 13.65 -7.63
N ASP A 311 4.08 12.73 -8.60
CA ASP A 311 5.11 12.55 -9.61
C ASP A 311 5.26 13.74 -10.57
N GLU A 312 4.23 14.57 -10.69
CA GLU A 312 4.25 15.75 -11.57
C GLU A 312 4.39 17.07 -10.80
N GLN A 313 3.91 17.10 -9.56
CA GLN A 313 3.69 18.35 -8.81
C GLN A 313 4.47 18.39 -7.49
N GLY A 314 5.20 17.32 -7.16
CA GLY A 314 5.85 17.18 -5.86
C GLY A 314 4.83 17.07 -4.73
N THR A 315 5.17 17.63 -3.57
CA THR A 315 4.27 17.60 -2.41
C THR A 315 3.02 18.45 -2.64
N ILE A 316 1.85 17.84 -2.46
CA ILE A 316 0.54 18.47 -2.64
C ILE A 316 -0.08 18.71 -1.28
N VAL A 317 -0.63 19.91 -1.07
CA VAL A 317 -1.28 20.28 0.19
C VAL A 317 -2.70 20.74 -0.08
N ALA A 318 -3.65 20.07 0.56
CA ALA A 318 -5.04 20.50 0.63
C ALA A 318 -5.27 21.20 1.98
N THR A 319 -5.79 22.42 1.94
CA THR A 319 -6.18 23.18 3.14
C THR A 319 -7.69 23.36 3.15
N SER A 320 -8.32 22.93 4.25
CA SER A 320 -9.76 23.03 4.46
C SER A 320 -10.09 23.94 5.64
N ASP A 321 -11.07 24.83 5.46
CA ASP A 321 -11.67 25.64 6.54
C ASP A 321 -12.97 25.03 7.10
N GLY A 322 -13.22 23.75 6.79
CA GLY A 322 -14.45 23.04 7.13
C GLY A 322 -15.60 23.23 6.15
N SER A 323 -15.46 24.03 5.08
CA SER A 323 -16.50 24.17 4.03
C SER A 323 -15.92 24.26 2.61
N THR A 324 -14.73 24.83 2.47
CA THR A 324 -13.98 24.98 1.22
C THR A 324 -12.66 24.22 1.31
N ILE A 325 -12.23 23.64 0.20
CA ILE A 325 -10.90 23.03 0.05
C ILE A 325 -10.11 23.86 -0.95
N THR A 326 -8.94 24.31 -0.54
CA THR A 326 -7.95 25.01 -1.38
C THR A 326 -6.69 24.17 -1.50
N TRP A 327 -5.88 24.44 -2.52
CA TRP A 327 -4.72 23.63 -2.89
C TRP A 327 -3.51 24.52 -3.12
N ASN A 328 -2.32 24.02 -2.79
CA ASN A 328 -1.05 24.72 -3.06
C ASN A 328 -0.68 24.75 -4.56
N THR A 329 -1.37 23.95 -5.38
CA THR A 329 -1.15 23.84 -6.82
C THR A 329 -2.48 23.71 -7.57
N SER A 330 -2.47 23.94 -8.88
CA SER A 330 -3.61 23.65 -9.76
C SER A 330 -3.72 22.14 -10.04
N PRO A 331 -4.90 21.61 -10.42
CA PRO A 331 -5.01 20.23 -10.88
C PRO A 331 -4.07 19.93 -12.06
N SER A 332 -3.61 18.69 -12.14
CA SER A 332 -2.91 18.18 -13.32
C SER A 332 -3.85 18.07 -14.51
N GLU A 333 -3.32 18.48 -15.67
CA GLU A 333 -4.00 18.39 -16.97
C GLU A 333 -3.27 17.43 -17.92
N SER A 334 -2.25 16.70 -17.45
CA SER A 334 -1.41 15.84 -18.32
C SER A 334 -2.20 14.63 -18.81
N TRP A 335 -3.01 14.03 -17.92
CA TRP A 335 -3.67 12.74 -18.11
C TRP A 335 -2.72 11.65 -18.65
N GLN A 336 -1.42 11.77 -18.38
CA GLN A 336 -0.40 10.87 -18.87
C GLN A 336 -0.27 9.65 -17.96
N ALA A 337 -0.59 8.46 -18.45
CA ALA A 337 -0.37 7.24 -17.68
C ALA A 337 1.12 6.97 -17.44
N GLY A 338 1.42 6.24 -16.37
CA GLY A 338 2.73 5.64 -16.18
C GLY A 338 2.96 4.49 -17.16
N GLU A 339 4.21 4.29 -17.56
CA GLU A 339 4.61 3.21 -18.47
C GLU A 339 5.43 2.18 -17.69
N PRO A 340 5.00 0.91 -17.62
CA PRO A 340 5.77 -0.12 -16.94
C PRO A 340 7.13 -0.30 -17.62
N THR A 341 8.21 -0.15 -16.86
CA THR A 341 9.56 -0.39 -17.39
C THR A 341 9.92 -1.87 -17.23
N GLY A 342 9.29 -2.70 -18.07
CA GLY A 342 9.52 -4.14 -18.17
C GLY A 342 8.87 -4.73 -19.43
N SER A 343 9.67 -4.91 -20.49
CA SER A 343 9.32 -5.54 -21.79
C SER A 343 7.85 -5.49 -22.22
N LEU A 344 7.47 -4.38 -22.85
CA LEU A 344 6.34 -4.32 -23.78
C LEU A 344 6.69 -5.15 -25.02
N ASP A 345 6.04 -6.29 -25.21
CA ASP A 345 5.92 -6.91 -26.53
C ASP A 345 4.68 -6.27 -27.18
N GLU A 346 4.90 -5.43 -28.18
CA GLU A 346 3.85 -4.77 -28.94
C GLU A 346 3.00 -5.82 -29.67
N SER A 347 1.73 -5.97 -29.30
CA SER A 347 0.72 -6.46 -30.24
C SER A 347 -0.66 -5.84 -29.98
N LYS A 348 -0.94 -4.84 -30.84
CA LYS A 348 -2.18 -4.58 -31.57
C LYS A 348 -3.50 -4.99 -30.90
N ASP A 349 -4.23 -3.99 -30.41
CA ASP A 349 -5.69 -3.97 -30.54
C ASP A 349 -6.18 -2.53 -30.73
N SER A 350 -6.22 -2.11 -31.99
CA SER A 350 -7.17 -1.08 -32.42
C SER A 350 -7.65 -1.46 -33.80
N GLU A 351 -8.83 -2.08 -33.88
CA GLU A 351 -9.81 -1.87 -34.96
C GLU A 351 -11.00 -2.81 -34.75
N ASN A 352 -12.08 -2.27 -34.17
CA ASN A 352 -13.42 -2.68 -34.60
C ASN A 352 -14.45 -1.62 -34.21
N ALA A 353 -14.64 -0.64 -35.09
CA ALA A 353 -15.94 0.01 -35.24
C ALA A 353 -16.08 0.65 -36.63
N VAL A 354 -17.15 0.23 -37.31
CA VAL A 354 -17.87 0.91 -38.40
C VAL A 354 -17.25 0.84 -39.82
N THR A 355 -17.82 0.02 -40.70
CA THR A 355 -18.76 0.50 -41.75
C THR A 355 -19.28 -0.63 -42.65
N SER A 356 -20.47 -0.35 -43.17
CA SER A 356 -21.39 -1.15 -43.95
C SER A 356 -21.10 -1.19 -45.46
N ALA A 357 -21.51 -2.32 -46.06
CA ALA A 357 -22.20 -2.47 -47.35
C ALA A 357 -21.43 -2.35 -48.70
N LEU A 358 -21.75 -3.34 -49.55
CA LEU A 358 -21.88 -3.37 -51.02
C LEU A 358 -20.87 -4.21 -51.86
N ASP A 359 -21.48 -5.24 -52.47
CA ASP A 359 -21.43 -5.67 -53.88
C ASP A 359 -20.27 -6.49 -54.49
N GLN A 360 -20.62 -7.75 -54.79
CA GLN A 360 -20.69 -8.40 -56.12
C GLN A 360 -19.45 -8.56 -57.05
N GLN A 361 -19.09 -9.85 -57.21
CA GLN A 361 -19.25 -10.66 -58.43
C GLN A 361 -18.06 -10.89 -59.38
N SER A 362 -17.83 -12.19 -59.66
CA SER A 362 -17.25 -12.86 -60.86
C SER A 362 -15.76 -12.64 -61.19
N GLY A 363 -14.97 -13.61 -61.67
CA GLY A 363 -15.21 -15.01 -62.05
C GLY A 363 -14.08 -15.50 -62.98
N VAL A 364 -13.92 -16.83 -63.03
CA VAL A 364 -13.32 -17.67 -64.10
C VAL A 364 -11.83 -18.11 -63.99
N SER A 365 -11.73 -19.42 -64.19
CA SER A 365 -10.68 -20.45 -64.13
C SER A 365 -9.64 -20.48 -65.26
N TYR A 366 -8.50 -21.15 -65.04
CA TYR A 366 -7.97 -22.27 -65.85
C TYR A 366 -6.97 -23.12 -65.02
N ALA A 367 -6.83 -24.40 -65.38
CA ALA A 367 -6.25 -25.49 -64.57
C ALA A 367 -4.91 -26.07 -65.09
N LYS A 368 -4.18 -26.72 -64.16
CA LYS A 368 -3.08 -27.73 -64.27
C LYS A 368 -1.74 -27.27 -64.88
N ASP A 369 -0.56 -27.66 -64.39
CA ASP A 369 -0.12 -28.91 -63.76
C ASP A 369 1.15 -28.73 -62.87
N SER A 370 1.25 -29.60 -61.86
CA SER A 370 2.37 -30.06 -60.99
C SER A 370 3.72 -29.31 -60.87
N THR A 371 4.12 -28.96 -59.64
CA THR A 371 5.09 -29.71 -58.77
C THR A 371 5.46 -28.89 -57.52
N ASP A 372 5.71 -29.61 -56.42
CA ASP A 372 6.33 -29.21 -55.13
C ASP A 372 5.63 -28.25 -54.15
N GLY A 373 5.16 -28.85 -53.05
CA GLY A 373 5.52 -28.44 -51.69
C GLY A 373 4.87 -27.18 -51.13
N LEU A 374 3.62 -27.29 -50.68
CA LEU A 374 3.06 -26.41 -49.65
C LEU A 374 2.78 -27.24 -48.39
N GLN A 375 3.36 -26.83 -47.27
CA GLN A 375 2.79 -27.07 -45.94
C GLN A 375 2.70 -25.74 -45.20
N SER A 376 1.49 -25.48 -44.75
CA SER A 376 1.02 -24.40 -43.90
C SER A 376 1.37 -24.64 -42.42
N GLU A 377 1.05 -23.62 -41.63
CA GLU A 377 1.03 -23.46 -40.18
C GLU A 377 0.53 -24.67 -39.35
N ASP A 378 0.86 -24.60 -38.06
CA ASP A 378 0.51 -25.46 -36.92
C ASP A 378 1.19 -26.82 -36.82
N ASP A 379 2.14 -26.93 -35.88
CA ASP A 379 2.30 -28.08 -34.98
C ASP A 379 3.46 -27.81 -34.01
N ALA A 380 3.13 -27.46 -32.77
CA ALA A 380 4.02 -27.73 -31.64
C ALA A 380 3.21 -28.44 -30.53
N GLU A 381 2.45 -29.46 -30.92
CA GLU A 381 2.09 -30.52 -29.99
C GLU A 381 3.27 -31.52 -29.92
N GLN A 382 3.71 -31.76 -28.67
CA GLN A 382 4.53 -32.89 -28.20
C GLN A 382 6.03 -32.65 -27.97
N GLY A 383 6.43 -32.72 -26.68
CA GLY A 383 7.77 -33.17 -26.25
C GLY A 383 8.57 -32.22 -25.37
N ASP A 384 8.76 -32.64 -24.12
CA ASP A 384 9.68 -32.17 -23.07
C ASP A 384 9.31 -30.88 -22.31
N TYR A 385 8.42 -31.01 -21.33
CA TYR A 385 8.30 -30.08 -20.21
C TYR A 385 9.15 -30.50 -19.03
N ILE A 386 9.63 -29.51 -18.26
CA ILE A 386 10.26 -29.73 -16.95
C ILE A 386 9.26 -29.36 -15.87
N LEU A 387 8.81 -30.34 -15.09
CA LEU A 387 7.92 -30.16 -13.96
C LEU A 387 8.72 -29.84 -12.70
N ASN A 388 8.19 -28.94 -11.89
CA ASN A 388 8.63 -28.68 -10.53
C ASN A 388 7.71 -29.43 -9.56
N ALA A 389 8.22 -30.49 -8.94
CA ALA A 389 7.46 -31.34 -8.02
C ALA A 389 6.93 -30.59 -6.78
N ASN A 390 7.59 -29.50 -6.38
CA ASN A 390 7.24 -28.72 -5.20
C ASN A 390 6.19 -27.64 -5.51
N THR A 391 6.42 -26.84 -6.56
CA THR A 391 5.52 -25.72 -6.88
C THR A 391 4.35 -26.11 -7.77
N LYS A 392 4.27 -27.37 -8.21
CA LYS A 392 3.30 -27.85 -9.20
C LYS A 392 3.24 -26.97 -10.45
N LYS A 393 4.41 -26.54 -10.95
CA LYS A 393 4.52 -25.79 -12.20
C LYS A 393 5.25 -26.60 -13.26
N PHE A 394 4.85 -26.48 -14.52
CA PHE A 394 5.61 -27.01 -15.64
C PHE A 394 6.26 -25.89 -16.45
N HIS A 395 7.39 -26.19 -17.06
CA HIS A 395 8.29 -25.23 -17.70
C HIS A 395 8.77 -25.74 -19.05
N ARG A 396 9.08 -24.85 -20.00
CA ARG A 396 9.92 -25.20 -21.14
C ARG A 396 11.35 -25.53 -20.67
N PRO A 397 12.11 -26.43 -21.31
CA PRO A 397 13.47 -26.80 -20.88
C PRO A 397 14.43 -25.61 -20.84
N THR A 398 14.18 -24.58 -21.65
CA THR A 398 14.99 -23.37 -21.73
C THR A 398 14.65 -22.30 -20.68
N CYS A 399 13.63 -22.52 -19.85
CA CYS A 399 13.16 -21.52 -18.87
C CYS A 399 14.23 -21.16 -17.84
N ALA A 400 14.40 -19.86 -17.56
CA ALA A 400 15.34 -19.38 -16.54
C ALA A 400 15.07 -19.97 -15.15
N SER A 401 13.81 -20.26 -14.82
CA SER A 401 13.42 -20.90 -13.56
C SER A 401 13.91 -22.35 -13.46
N VAL A 402 14.07 -23.07 -14.58
CA VAL A 402 14.63 -24.42 -14.60
C VAL A 402 16.10 -24.40 -14.18
N LYS A 403 16.87 -23.37 -14.56
CA LYS A 403 18.28 -23.22 -14.15
C LYS A 403 18.45 -23.04 -12.64
N ARG A 404 17.45 -22.46 -11.97
CA ARG A 404 17.44 -22.21 -10.51
C ARG A 404 16.73 -23.31 -9.71
N MET A 405 16.06 -24.24 -10.39
CA MET A 405 15.36 -25.33 -9.73
C MET A 405 16.37 -26.37 -9.21
N SER A 406 16.17 -26.84 -7.99
CA SER A 406 16.94 -27.97 -7.43
C SER A 406 16.71 -29.22 -8.27
N ASP A 407 17.77 -29.98 -8.54
CA ASP A 407 17.69 -31.20 -9.35
C ASP A 407 16.78 -32.27 -8.72
N ALA A 408 16.63 -32.27 -7.39
CA ALA A 408 15.70 -33.16 -6.70
C ALA A 408 14.22 -32.88 -7.00
N ASN A 409 13.89 -31.69 -7.52
CA ASN A 409 12.52 -31.25 -7.80
C ASN A 409 12.21 -31.22 -9.31
N LYS A 410 13.18 -31.51 -10.18
CA LYS A 410 13.01 -31.52 -11.65
C LYS A 410 12.53 -32.89 -12.12
N ILE A 411 11.40 -32.91 -12.82
CA ILE A 411 10.90 -34.11 -13.51
C ILE A 411 10.73 -33.77 -14.99
N VAL A 412 11.32 -34.56 -15.88
CA VAL A 412 11.09 -34.41 -17.33
C VAL A 412 9.79 -35.13 -17.69
N SER A 413 8.90 -34.45 -18.39
CA SER A 413 7.63 -35.02 -18.88
C SER A 413 7.49 -34.82 -20.38
N THR A 414 7.07 -35.88 -21.06
CA THR A 414 6.71 -35.86 -22.49
C THR A 414 5.19 -35.71 -22.70
N GLU A 415 4.43 -35.56 -21.63
CA GLU A 415 2.97 -35.42 -21.69
C GLU A 415 2.56 -34.06 -22.28
N SER A 416 1.35 -33.99 -22.85
CA SER A 416 0.84 -32.76 -23.42
C SER A 416 0.51 -31.73 -22.34
N ARG A 417 0.41 -30.47 -22.76
CA ARG A 417 0.07 -29.34 -21.90
C ARG A 417 -1.26 -29.55 -21.17
N GLU A 418 -2.24 -30.04 -21.90
CA GLU A 418 -3.60 -30.30 -21.43
C GLU A 418 -3.60 -31.38 -20.34
N VAL A 419 -2.83 -32.46 -20.55
CA VAL A 419 -2.69 -33.55 -19.56
C VAL A 419 -2.02 -33.05 -18.29
N LEU A 420 -0.98 -32.21 -18.39
CA LEU A 420 -0.31 -31.65 -17.22
C LEU A 420 -1.22 -30.72 -16.41
N ILE A 421 -2.07 -29.94 -17.08
CA ILE A 421 -3.08 -29.11 -16.42
C ILE A 421 -4.14 -29.98 -15.71
N GLU A 422 -4.61 -31.06 -16.33
CA GLU A 422 -5.53 -32.01 -15.70
C GLU A 422 -4.91 -32.72 -14.48
N GLN A 423 -3.60 -32.92 -14.48
CA GLN A 423 -2.85 -33.46 -13.34
C GLN A 423 -2.59 -32.42 -12.22
N GLY A 424 -3.06 -31.19 -12.38
CA GLY A 424 -2.94 -30.11 -11.41
C GLY A 424 -1.60 -29.36 -11.46
N TYR A 425 -0.91 -29.37 -12.60
CA TYR A 425 0.25 -28.51 -12.82
C TYR A 425 -0.15 -27.21 -13.53
N GLU A 426 0.41 -26.10 -13.08
CA GLU A 426 0.20 -24.79 -13.70
C GLU A 426 1.34 -24.43 -14.67
N PRO A 427 1.04 -23.77 -15.80
CA PRO A 427 2.08 -23.29 -16.71
C PRO A 427 2.93 -22.22 -16.03
N CYS A 428 4.25 -22.32 -16.16
CA CYS A 428 5.13 -21.29 -15.65
C CYS A 428 4.94 -19.98 -16.41
N LYS A 429 4.48 -18.95 -15.70
CA LYS A 429 4.30 -17.58 -16.24
C LYS A 429 5.56 -17.02 -16.93
N ASN A 430 6.76 -17.42 -16.52
CA ASN A 430 8.02 -16.92 -17.08
C ASN A 430 8.36 -17.48 -18.47
N CYS A 431 7.88 -18.67 -18.83
CA CYS A 431 8.20 -19.28 -20.13
C CYS A 431 6.97 -19.66 -20.95
N ASN A 432 5.77 -19.39 -20.43
CA ASN A 432 4.46 -19.70 -21.00
C ASN A 432 4.46 -21.01 -21.84
N PRO A 433 4.70 -22.16 -21.17
CA PRO A 433 4.87 -23.44 -21.83
C PRO A 433 3.60 -23.95 -22.52
#